data_AF-A0A8T3LKU9-F1
#
_entry.id   AF-A0A8T3LKU9-F1
#
_cell.length_a   1.000
_cell.length_b   1.000
_cell.length_c   1.000
_cell.angle_alpha   90.00
_cell.angle_beta   90.00
_cell.angle_gamma   90.00
#
_symmetry.space_group_name_H-M   'P 1'
#
loop_
_entity.id
_entity.type
_entity.pdbx_description
1 polymer ?
#
loop_
_entity_poly.entity_id
_entity_poly.type
_entity_poly.pdbx_seq_one_letter_code
_entity_poly.pdbx_strand_id
1 'polypeptide(L)'
;MLATLAEPPPATDASSSPEAERIRLAFADAWGEMGAAWGVQPSVARVHGYLLAHGGTLTEREVRQALDISHRAASLALNETEAWGLVTRVADPRRVGRRGPSATAYTVVGDHWVWFQRVAEARKQREADPVLPRIEQCLALAQTAAATGSDREVARLRDWLQELLGFVRLFDRAVTLIARAESSEIARGFSVLSRLPDESIDRLLRLFGSLPEEDLATTLEAISGVSPRVARRVLNAAGRVARIGR
;
A
#
# COMPACT_ATOMS: atom_id res chain seq x y z
N MET A 1 16.07 -13.04 -16.45
CA MET A 1 15.98 -14.32 -15.72
C MET A 1 14.62 -14.33 -15.04
N LEU A 2 13.66 -15.00 -15.68
CA LEU A 2 12.31 -15.19 -15.16
C LEU A 2 12.42 -15.98 -13.86
N ALA A 3 11.97 -15.40 -12.75
CA ALA A 3 11.84 -16.12 -11.50
C ALA A 3 10.77 -17.19 -11.72
N THR A 4 11.23 -18.44 -11.74
CA THR A 4 10.39 -19.64 -11.70
C THR A 4 9.36 -19.48 -10.60
N LEU A 5 8.09 -19.44 -10.99
CA LEU A 5 6.97 -19.67 -10.07
C LEU A 5 7.23 -21.05 -9.44
N ALA A 6 7.75 -21.07 -8.22
CA ALA A 6 7.91 -22.30 -7.48
C ALA A 6 6.51 -22.90 -7.30
N GLU A 7 6.32 -24.12 -7.79
CA GLU A 7 5.12 -24.90 -7.50
C GLU A 7 4.89 -24.93 -5.98
N PRO A 8 3.65 -24.77 -5.51
CA PRO A 8 3.37 -24.89 -4.08
C PRO A 8 3.76 -26.30 -3.64
N PRO A 9 4.46 -26.46 -2.49
CA PRO A 9 4.88 -27.76 -2.02
C PRO A 9 3.65 -28.66 -1.79
N PRO A 10 3.79 -29.99 -1.96
CA PRO A 10 2.68 -30.91 -1.82
C PRO A 10 2.06 -30.81 -0.42
N ALA A 11 0.72 -30.82 -0.39
CA ALA A 11 -0.08 -30.76 0.83
C ALA A 11 0.34 -31.88 1.78
N THR A 12 1.07 -31.52 2.83
CA THR A 12 1.46 -32.44 3.90
C THR A 12 0.45 -32.26 5.02
N ASP A 13 -0.40 -33.27 5.25
CA ASP A 13 -1.31 -33.32 6.38
C ASP A 13 -0.52 -33.38 7.71
N ALA A 14 -0.87 -32.46 8.62
CA ALA A 14 -0.89 -32.59 10.08
C ALA A 14 0.39 -32.99 10.85
N SER A 15 1.28 -32.01 11.08
CA SER A 15 1.42 -31.43 12.43
C SER A 15 2.17 -30.10 12.29
N SER A 16 1.48 -28.96 12.40
CA SER A 16 2.19 -27.71 12.63
C SER A 16 2.99 -27.88 13.92
N SER A 17 4.30 -27.60 13.87
CA SER A 17 5.10 -27.51 15.08
C SER A 17 4.37 -26.59 16.07
N PRO A 18 4.14 -27.00 17.34
CA PRO A 18 3.52 -26.13 18.35
C PRO A 18 4.25 -24.77 18.44
N GLU A 19 5.55 -24.79 18.21
CA GLU A 19 6.38 -23.60 18.16
C GLU A 19 6.09 -22.73 16.94
N ALA A 20 5.91 -23.32 15.76
CA ALA A 20 5.51 -22.57 14.57
C ALA A 20 4.13 -21.92 14.74
N GLU A 21 3.18 -22.64 15.36
CA GLU A 21 1.86 -22.10 15.65
C GLU A 21 1.93 -20.93 16.65
N ARG A 22 2.73 -21.06 17.70
CA ARG A 22 3.00 -19.98 18.65
C ARG A 22 3.56 -18.74 17.96
N ILE A 23 4.48 -18.90 17.00
CA ILE A 23 5.03 -17.80 16.21
C ILE A 23 3.96 -17.15 15.32
N ARG A 24 3.10 -17.94 14.65
CA ARG A 24 2.00 -17.40 13.82
C ARG A 24 1.03 -16.58 14.64
N LEU A 25 0.64 -17.06 15.82
CA LEU A 25 -0.27 -16.36 16.73
C LEU A 25 0.37 -15.07 17.24
N ALA A 26 1.63 -15.13 17.70
CA ALA A 26 2.35 -13.94 18.14
C ALA A 26 2.49 -12.89 17.03
N PHE A 27 2.76 -13.32 15.80
CA PHE A 27 2.78 -12.42 14.64
C PHE A 27 1.38 -11.85 14.35
N ALA A 28 0.33 -12.67 14.37
CA ALA A 28 -1.04 -12.22 14.14
C ALA A 28 -1.48 -11.18 15.17
N ASP A 29 -1.12 -11.37 16.44
CA ASP A 29 -1.42 -10.43 17.53
C ASP A 29 -0.69 -9.10 17.31
N ALA A 30 0.62 -9.13 17.06
CA ALA A 30 1.42 -7.94 16.76
C ALA A 30 0.93 -7.21 15.50
N TRP A 31 0.52 -7.96 14.48
CA TRP A 31 -0.05 -7.41 13.26
C TRP A 31 -1.43 -6.78 13.50
N GLY A 32 -2.22 -7.36 14.42
CA GLY A 32 -3.48 -6.79 14.91
C GLY A 32 -3.28 -5.44 15.60
N GLU A 33 -2.30 -5.34 16.49
CA GLU A 33 -1.92 -4.11 17.18
C GLU A 33 -1.43 -3.03 16.20
N MET A 34 -0.54 -3.42 15.28
CA MET A 34 -0.06 -2.53 14.23
C MET A 34 -1.22 -2.03 13.34
N GLY A 35 -2.14 -2.91 12.96
CA GLY A 35 -3.32 -2.54 12.19
C GLY A 35 -4.16 -1.47 12.90
N ALA A 36 -4.41 -1.66 14.20
CA ALA A 36 -5.17 -0.70 15.01
C ALA A 36 -4.49 0.68 15.08
N ALA A 37 -3.17 0.72 15.26
CA ALA A 37 -2.39 1.97 15.25
C ALA A 37 -2.47 2.73 13.91
N TRP A 38 -2.80 2.02 12.83
CA TRP A 38 -2.94 2.57 11.48
C TRP A 38 -4.39 2.65 11.04
N GLY A 39 -5.38 2.59 11.93
CA GLY A 39 -6.80 2.77 11.61
C GLY A 39 -7.47 1.58 10.90
N VAL A 40 -6.86 0.39 10.92
CA VAL A 40 -7.50 -0.87 10.50
C VAL A 40 -8.04 -1.58 11.73
N GLN A 41 -9.25 -2.15 11.64
CA GLN A 41 -9.83 -2.87 12.78
C GLN A 41 -8.92 -4.04 13.22
N PRO A 42 -8.56 -4.15 14.52
CA PRO A 42 -7.57 -5.11 14.97
C PRO A 42 -7.89 -6.57 14.61
N SER A 43 -9.16 -6.96 14.62
CA SER A 43 -9.59 -8.32 14.24
C SER A 43 -9.35 -8.63 12.75
N VAL A 44 -9.51 -7.64 11.87
CA VAL A 44 -9.28 -7.76 10.42
C VAL A 44 -7.79 -7.96 10.18
N ALA A 45 -6.97 -7.09 10.79
CA ALA A 45 -5.54 -7.19 10.71
C ALA A 45 -5.04 -8.53 11.27
N ARG A 46 -5.49 -8.94 12.46
CA ARG A 46 -5.11 -10.22 13.09
C ARG A 46 -5.44 -11.44 12.21
N VAL A 47 -6.63 -11.47 11.60
CA VAL A 47 -7.01 -12.54 10.65
C VAL A 47 -6.09 -12.55 9.42
N HIS A 48 -5.82 -11.38 8.84
CA HIS A 48 -4.90 -11.27 7.71
C HIS A 48 -3.48 -11.71 8.08
N GLY A 49 -2.96 -11.24 9.22
CA GLY A 49 -1.62 -11.60 9.72
C GLY A 49 -1.47 -13.10 9.94
N TYR A 50 -2.51 -13.75 10.50
CA TYR A 50 -2.50 -15.20 10.66
C TYR A 50 -2.50 -15.94 9.31
N LEU A 51 -3.31 -15.51 8.34
CA LEU A 51 -3.34 -16.09 6.99
C LEU A 51 -2.00 -15.91 6.26
N LEU A 52 -1.36 -14.74 6.39
CA LEU A 52 -0.01 -14.47 5.89
C LEU A 52 1.02 -15.45 6.47
N ALA A 53 1.05 -15.59 7.80
CA ALA A 53 2.00 -16.46 8.49
C ALA A 53 1.69 -17.97 8.30
N HIS A 54 0.45 -18.32 7.98
CA HIS A 54 0.06 -19.67 7.64
C HIS A 54 0.54 -20.08 6.24
N GLY A 55 0.44 -19.19 5.24
CA GLY A 55 0.92 -19.41 3.87
C GLY A 55 0.10 -20.38 3.01
N GLY A 56 -0.95 -20.98 3.56
CA GLY A 56 -1.88 -21.89 2.88
C GLY A 56 -3.33 -21.39 2.89
N THR A 57 -4.25 -22.22 2.40
CA THR A 57 -5.68 -21.92 2.40
C THR A 57 -6.35 -22.36 3.71
N LEU A 58 -7.15 -21.47 4.33
CA LEU A 58 -7.91 -21.81 5.53
C LEU A 58 -9.41 -21.57 5.34
N THR A 59 -10.23 -22.43 5.92
CA THR A 59 -11.67 -22.20 6.08
C THR A 59 -11.94 -21.24 7.24
N GLU A 60 -13.12 -20.61 7.26
CA GLU A 60 -13.54 -19.77 8.40
C GLU A 60 -13.44 -20.52 9.72
N ARG A 61 -13.86 -21.80 9.74
CA ARG A 61 -13.80 -22.65 10.93
C ARG A 61 -12.37 -22.78 11.47
N GLU A 62 -11.38 -22.88 10.59
CA GLU A 62 -9.98 -23.04 10.99
C GLU A 62 -9.38 -21.74 11.49
N VAL A 63 -9.67 -20.62 10.82
CA VAL A 63 -9.31 -19.29 11.31
C VAL A 63 -9.91 -19.05 12.70
N ARG A 64 -11.19 -19.41 12.87
CA ARG A 64 -11.90 -19.30 14.14
C ARG A 64 -11.26 -20.13 15.25
N GLN A 65 -10.88 -21.37 14.95
CA GLN A 65 -10.25 -22.28 15.90
C GLN A 65 -8.83 -21.81 16.27
N ALA A 66 -8.03 -21.38 15.29
CA ALA A 66 -6.68 -20.93 15.54
C ALA A 66 -6.63 -19.64 16.37
N LEU A 67 -7.49 -18.68 16.05
CA LEU A 67 -7.49 -17.36 16.69
C LEU A 67 -8.37 -17.27 17.95
N ASP A 68 -9.07 -18.34 18.31
CA ASP A 68 -10.03 -18.38 19.41
C ASP A 68 -11.04 -17.22 19.39
N ILE A 69 -11.71 -17.06 18.24
CA ILE A 69 -12.72 -16.01 18.03
C ILE A 69 -14.12 -16.61 17.79
N SER A 70 -15.15 -15.79 17.87
CA SER A 70 -16.51 -16.25 17.54
C SER A 70 -16.69 -16.43 16.03
N HIS A 71 -17.69 -17.23 15.63
CA HIS A 71 -18.07 -17.38 14.22
C HIS A 71 -18.40 -16.04 13.54
N ARG A 72 -19.13 -15.17 14.25
CA ARG A 72 -19.46 -13.83 13.76
C ARG A 72 -18.20 -12.98 13.58
N ALA A 73 -17.28 -13.01 14.55
CA ALA A 73 -16.03 -12.25 14.48
C ALA A 73 -15.13 -12.72 13.32
N ALA A 74 -14.97 -14.03 13.15
CA ALA A 74 -14.21 -14.61 12.04
C ALA A 74 -14.83 -14.23 10.69
N SER A 75 -16.15 -14.38 10.56
CA SER A 75 -16.86 -14.07 9.31
C SER A 75 -16.76 -12.59 8.92
N LEU A 76 -16.96 -11.68 9.87
CA LEU A 76 -16.82 -10.24 9.62
C LEU A 76 -15.39 -9.88 9.23
N ALA A 77 -14.39 -10.40 9.98
CA ALA A 77 -13.00 -10.12 9.69
C ALA A 77 -12.56 -10.66 8.32
N LEU A 78 -13.00 -11.86 7.94
CA LEU A 78 -12.69 -12.46 6.62
C LEU A 78 -13.36 -11.70 5.48
N ASN A 79 -14.63 -11.32 5.63
CA ASN A 79 -15.34 -10.50 4.64
C ASN A 79 -14.66 -9.14 4.45
N GLU A 80 -14.26 -8.50 5.55
CA GLU A 80 -13.56 -7.23 5.49
C GLU A 80 -12.18 -7.41 4.84
N THR A 81 -11.39 -8.40 5.27
CA THR A 81 -10.07 -8.70 4.67
C THR A 81 -10.19 -8.95 3.15
N GLU A 82 -11.26 -9.61 2.70
CA GLU A 82 -11.57 -9.79 1.29
C GLU A 82 -11.94 -8.46 0.60
N ALA A 83 -12.72 -7.60 1.26
CA ALA A 83 -13.06 -6.27 0.76
C ALA A 83 -11.85 -5.33 0.67
N TRP A 84 -10.82 -5.52 1.48
CA TRP A 84 -9.50 -4.88 1.31
C TRP A 84 -8.69 -5.50 0.15
N GLY A 85 -9.16 -6.60 -0.43
CA GLY A 85 -8.45 -7.36 -1.44
C GLY A 85 -7.26 -8.14 -0.89
N LEU A 86 -7.14 -8.33 0.42
CA LEU A 86 -5.96 -8.97 1.02
C LEU A 86 -6.04 -10.51 0.99
N VAL A 87 -7.26 -11.04 0.84
CA VAL A 87 -7.53 -12.47 0.67
C VAL A 87 -8.46 -12.69 -0.52
N THR A 88 -8.53 -13.92 -1.01
CA THR A 88 -9.43 -14.36 -2.07
C THR A 88 -10.16 -15.61 -1.62
N ARG A 89 -11.48 -15.66 -1.85
CA ARG A 89 -12.28 -16.88 -1.65
C ARG A 89 -11.93 -17.91 -2.71
N VAL A 90 -11.69 -19.13 -2.27
CA VAL A 90 -11.43 -20.29 -3.11
C VAL A 90 -12.27 -21.48 -2.62
N ALA A 91 -12.51 -22.44 -3.50
CA ALA A 91 -13.04 -23.73 -3.06
C ALA A 91 -12.01 -24.43 -2.17
N ASP A 92 -12.43 -25.04 -1.06
CA ASP A 92 -11.54 -25.78 -0.17
C ASP A 92 -10.86 -26.92 -0.94
N PRO A 93 -9.53 -26.84 -1.18
CA PRO A 93 -8.84 -27.79 -2.03
C PRO A 93 -8.91 -29.21 -1.46
N ARG A 94 -9.07 -29.35 -0.14
CA ARG A 94 -9.13 -30.65 0.55
C ARG A 94 -10.45 -31.38 0.37
N ARG A 95 -11.47 -30.69 -0.12
CA ARG A 95 -12.81 -31.23 -0.40
C ARG A 95 -13.12 -31.39 -1.89
N VAL A 96 -12.20 -31.01 -2.78
CA VAL A 96 -12.35 -31.25 -4.22
C VAL A 96 -12.43 -32.77 -4.47
N GLY A 97 -13.50 -33.22 -5.13
CA GLY A 97 -13.75 -34.64 -5.40
C GLY A 97 -14.36 -35.46 -4.25
N ARG A 98 -14.67 -34.85 -3.09
CA ARG A 98 -15.42 -35.51 -2.00
C ARG A 98 -16.94 -35.30 -2.15
N ARG A 99 -17.75 -36.20 -1.59
CA ARG A 99 -19.22 -36.11 -1.62
C ARG A 99 -19.70 -34.87 -0.82
N GLY A 100 -20.47 -33.99 -1.48
CA GLY A 100 -21.03 -32.75 -0.91
C GLY A 100 -20.42 -31.48 -1.52
N PRO A 101 -21.00 -30.28 -1.29
CA PRO A 101 -20.44 -29.03 -1.77
C PRO A 101 -19.08 -28.76 -1.10
N SER A 102 -18.12 -28.23 -1.87
CA SER A 102 -16.85 -27.79 -1.30
C SER A 102 -17.08 -26.61 -0.36
N ALA A 103 -16.39 -26.58 0.78
CA ALA A 103 -16.45 -25.46 1.69
C ALA A 103 -15.71 -24.25 1.10
N THR A 104 -16.08 -23.03 1.50
CA THR A 104 -15.31 -21.84 1.15
C THR A 104 -14.06 -21.77 2.02
N ALA A 105 -12.89 -21.67 1.39
CA ALA A 105 -11.62 -21.34 2.01
C ALA A 105 -11.14 -19.98 1.53
N TYR A 106 -10.12 -19.43 2.19
CA TYR A 106 -9.52 -18.15 1.90
C TYR A 106 -8.02 -18.35 1.69
N THR A 107 -7.50 -17.76 0.61
CA THR A 107 -6.07 -17.69 0.33
C THR A 107 -5.60 -16.26 0.46
N VAL A 108 -4.38 -16.04 0.93
CA VAL A 108 -3.80 -14.71 1.12
C VAL A 108 -3.08 -14.23 -0.15
N VAL A 109 -3.03 -12.92 -0.33
CA VAL A 109 -2.12 -12.28 -1.30
C VAL A 109 -0.72 -12.26 -0.70
N GLY A 110 0.12 -13.21 -1.12
CA GLY A 110 1.43 -13.44 -0.49
C GLY A 110 2.52 -12.41 -0.82
N ASP A 111 2.42 -11.70 -1.96
CA ASP A 111 3.42 -10.68 -2.30
C ASP A 111 3.21 -9.42 -1.47
N HIS A 112 4.25 -9.04 -0.71
CA HIS A 112 4.22 -7.90 0.20
C HIS A 112 3.90 -6.57 -0.47
N TRP A 113 4.41 -6.37 -1.69
CA TRP A 113 4.17 -5.15 -2.45
C TRP A 113 2.77 -5.14 -3.03
N VAL A 114 2.26 -6.30 -3.47
CA VAL A 114 0.89 -6.38 -4.00
C VAL A 114 -0.13 -6.04 -2.91
N TRP A 115 -0.03 -6.65 -1.71
CA TRP A 115 -1.00 -6.32 -0.67
C TRP A 115 -0.83 -4.88 -0.16
N PHE A 116 0.40 -4.34 -0.11
CA PHE A 116 0.64 -2.92 0.20
C PHE A 116 -0.06 -1.99 -0.78
N GLN A 117 0.04 -2.27 -2.08
CA GLN A 117 -0.66 -1.50 -3.13
C GLN A 117 -2.18 -1.61 -3.00
N ARG A 118 -2.70 -2.80 -2.67
CA ARG A 118 -4.14 -2.98 -2.40
C ARG A 118 -4.61 -2.16 -1.21
N VAL A 119 -3.82 -2.08 -0.13
CA VAL A 119 -4.13 -1.21 1.01
C VAL A 119 -4.14 0.26 0.59
N ALA A 120 -3.13 0.72 -0.15
CA ALA A 120 -3.05 2.11 -0.61
C ALA A 120 -4.24 2.49 -1.50
N GLU A 121 -4.59 1.64 -2.46
CA GLU A 121 -5.75 1.83 -3.34
C GLU A 121 -7.07 1.82 -2.57
N ALA A 122 -7.25 0.84 -1.67
CA ALA A 122 -8.47 0.75 -0.89
C ALA A 122 -8.63 1.93 0.08
N ARG A 123 -7.52 2.47 0.62
CA ARG A 123 -7.54 3.72 1.39
C ARG A 123 -7.91 4.92 0.56
N LYS A 124 -7.33 5.07 -0.62
CA LYS A 124 -7.70 6.15 -1.54
C LYS A 124 -9.22 6.12 -1.80
N GLN A 125 -9.77 4.96 -2.15
CA GLN A 125 -11.19 4.80 -2.44
C GLN A 125 -12.10 5.08 -1.23
N ARG A 126 -11.70 4.67 -0.02
CA ARG A 126 -12.52 4.81 1.19
C ARG A 126 -12.39 6.17 1.86
N GLU A 127 -11.21 6.78 1.80
CA GLU A 127 -10.83 7.94 2.64
C GLU A 127 -10.60 9.20 1.80
N ALA A 128 -9.91 9.12 0.67
CA ALA A 128 -9.53 10.29 -0.13
C ALA A 128 -10.59 10.68 -1.17
N ASP A 129 -11.04 9.72 -1.98
CA ASP A 129 -11.99 9.92 -3.08
C ASP A 129 -13.31 10.58 -2.63
N PRO A 130 -13.91 10.22 -1.47
CA PRO A 130 -15.14 10.86 -1.03
C PRO A 130 -14.97 12.28 -0.49
N VAL A 131 -13.76 12.64 -0.01
CA VAL A 131 -13.49 13.90 0.67
C VAL A 131 -13.13 15.01 -0.32
N LEU A 132 -12.41 14.69 -1.39
CA LEU A 132 -11.92 15.67 -2.35
C LEU A 132 -13.05 16.52 -2.98
N PRO A 133 -14.19 15.96 -3.45
CA PRO A 133 -15.31 16.76 -3.95
C PRO A 133 -15.96 17.66 -2.89
N ARG A 134 -15.88 17.28 -1.61
CA ARG A 134 -16.42 18.08 -0.49
C ARG A 134 -15.55 19.29 -0.21
N ILE A 135 -14.23 19.13 -0.25
CA ILE A 135 -13.28 20.24 -0.10
C ILE A 135 -13.45 21.22 -1.28
N GLU A 136 -13.62 20.71 -2.50
CA GLU A 136 -13.92 21.54 -3.68
C GLU A 136 -15.21 22.36 -3.51
N GLN A 137 -16.26 21.73 -3.00
CA GLN A 137 -17.51 22.42 -2.69
C GLN A 137 -17.32 23.53 -1.63
N CYS A 138 -16.57 23.26 -0.57
CA CYS A 138 -16.24 24.25 0.45
C CYS A 138 -15.46 25.44 -0.14
N LEU A 139 -14.47 25.18 -1.01
CA LEU A 139 -13.72 26.23 -1.68
C LEU A 139 -14.61 27.09 -2.57
N ALA A 140 -15.53 26.48 -3.34
CA ALA A 140 -16.46 27.19 -4.20
C ALA A 140 -17.40 28.12 -3.39
N LEU A 141 -17.87 27.65 -2.22
CA LEU A 141 -18.65 28.47 -1.28
C LEU A 141 -17.83 29.67 -0.76
N ALA A 142 -16.58 29.44 -0.35
CA ALA A 142 -15.69 30.49 0.12
C ALA A 142 -15.37 31.53 -0.97
N GLN A 143 -15.16 31.10 -2.21
CA GLN A 143 -14.95 31.98 -3.36
C GLN A 143 -16.17 32.85 -3.65
N THR A 144 -17.37 32.27 -3.59
CA THR A 144 -18.64 32.99 -3.82
C THR A 144 -18.87 34.05 -2.73
N ALA A 145 -18.61 33.70 -1.47
CA ALA A 145 -18.73 34.63 -0.35
C ALA A 145 -17.68 35.75 -0.42
N ALA A 146 -16.44 35.44 -0.82
CA ALA A 146 -15.37 36.43 -1.00
C ALA A 146 -15.64 37.42 -2.15
N ALA A 147 -16.44 37.02 -3.16
CA ALA A 147 -16.78 37.89 -4.28
C ALA A 147 -17.85 38.94 -3.94
N THR A 148 -18.68 38.70 -2.92
CA THR A 148 -19.83 39.54 -2.58
C THR A 148 -19.61 40.43 -1.35
N GLY A 149 -18.52 40.25 -0.61
CA GLY A 149 -18.21 41.03 0.59
C GLY A 149 -16.72 41.14 0.89
N SER A 150 -16.37 41.96 1.88
CA SER A 150 -14.99 42.17 2.33
C SER A 150 -14.69 41.47 3.67
N ASP A 151 -15.28 40.30 3.87
CA ASP A 151 -15.06 39.50 5.08
C ASP A 151 -13.64 38.89 5.06
N ARG A 152 -12.81 39.33 6.01
CA ARG A 152 -11.42 38.89 6.15
C ARG A 152 -11.31 37.43 6.58
N GLU A 153 -12.28 36.91 7.33
CA GLU A 153 -12.29 35.51 7.75
C GLU A 153 -12.55 34.60 6.55
N VAL A 154 -13.52 34.96 5.72
CA VAL A 154 -13.84 34.25 4.47
C VAL A 154 -12.63 34.25 3.52
N ALA A 155 -11.93 35.39 3.37
CA ALA A 155 -10.74 35.46 2.54
C ALA A 155 -9.62 34.52 3.01
N ARG A 156 -9.35 34.49 4.33
CA ARG A 156 -8.36 33.55 4.91
C ARG A 156 -8.78 32.09 4.74
N LEU A 157 -10.05 31.78 4.96
CA LEU A 157 -10.56 30.42 4.81
C LEU A 157 -10.48 29.95 3.35
N ARG A 158 -10.77 30.82 2.38
CA ARG A 158 -10.59 30.54 0.95
C ARG A 158 -9.12 30.19 0.65
N ASP A 159 -8.19 31.01 1.12
CA ASP A 159 -6.76 30.82 0.83
C ASP A 159 -6.26 29.49 1.42
N TRP A 160 -6.61 29.20 2.67
CA TRP A 160 -6.29 27.93 3.31
C TRP A 160 -6.94 26.73 2.61
N LEU A 161 -8.21 26.83 2.19
CA LEU A 161 -8.89 25.77 1.44
C LEU A 161 -8.24 25.51 0.08
N GLN A 162 -7.73 26.56 -0.57
CA GLN A 162 -7.00 26.45 -1.83
C GLN A 162 -5.67 25.72 -1.65
N GLU A 163 -4.91 26.07 -0.61
CA GLU A 163 -3.66 25.38 -0.26
C GLU A 163 -3.91 23.91 0.12
N LEU A 164 -4.92 23.66 0.97
CA LEU A 164 -5.31 22.31 1.37
C LEU A 164 -5.71 21.46 0.16
N LEU A 165 -6.54 22.00 -0.74
CA LEU A 165 -6.96 21.28 -1.94
C LEU A 165 -5.76 20.95 -2.85
N GLY A 166 -4.80 21.89 -2.98
CA GLY A 166 -3.55 21.65 -3.69
C GLY A 166 -2.75 20.49 -3.09
N PHE A 167 -2.57 20.50 -1.77
CA PHE A 167 -1.90 19.42 -1.03
C PHE A 167 -2.61 18.07 -1.21
N VAL A 168 -3.94 18.02 -1.01
CA VAL A 168 -4.72 16.78 -1.11
C VAL A 168 -4.62 16.19 -2.53
N ARG A 169 -4.69 17.02 -3.58
CA ARG A 169 -4.53 16.56 -4.97
C ARG A 169 -3.13 16.02 -5.26
N LEU A 170 -2.09 16.67 -4.73
CA LEU A 170 -0.72 16.18 -4.88
C LEU A 170 -0.54 14.82 -4.19
N PHE A 171 -1.07 14.68 -2.97
CA PHE A 171 -1.03 13.43 -2.22
C PHE A 171 -1.81 12.31 -2.94
N ASP A 172 -3.03 12.59 -3.40
CA ASP A 172 -3.86 11.65 -4.16
C ASP A 172 -3.14 11.15 -5.43
N ARG A 173 -2.50 12.07 -6.16
CA ARG A 173 -1.67 11.72 -7.32
C ARG A 173 -0.51 10.80 -6.92
N ALA A 174 0.19 11.09 -5.84
CA ALA A 174 1.30 10.27 -5.37
C ALA A 174 0.84 8.84 -4.98
N VAL A 175 -0.27 8.73 -4.25
CA VAL A 175 -0.87 7.42 -3.89
C VAL A 175 -1.27 6.65 -5.15
N THR A 176 -1.90 7.32 -6.12
CA THR A 176 -2.30 6.72 -7.40
C THR A 176 -1.10 6.18 -8.18
N LEU A 177 0.03 6.89 -8.18
CA LEU A 177 1.26 6.44 -8.84
C LEU A 177 1.80 5.14 -8.20
N ILE A 178 1.80 5.07 -6.87
CA ILE A 178 2.24 3.87 -6.14
C ILE A 178 1.29 2.70 -6.40
N ALA A 179 -0.02 2.94 -6.39
CA ALA A 179 -1.03 1.91 -6.62
C ALA A 179 -0.94 1.30 -8.04
N ARG A 180 -0.51 2.08 -9.04
CA ARG A 180 -0.41 1.65 -10.45
C ARG A 180 0.94 1.08 -10.85
N ALA A 181 2.00 1.33 -10.09
CA ALA A 181 3.35 0.83 -10.39
C ALA A 181 3.40 -0.71 -10.36
N GLU A 182 4.36 -1.32 -11.05
CA GLU A 182 4.62 -2.73 -10.83
C GLU A 182 5.29 -2.94 -9.47
N SER A 183 4.94 -4.03 -8.79
CA SER A 183 5.57 -4.40 -7.51
C SER A 183 7.11 -4.48 -7.61
N SER A 184 7.62 -4.90 -8.77
CA SER A 184 9.06 -4.97 -9.04
C SER A 184 9.75 -3.60 -9.14
N GLU A 185 9.02 -2.58 -9.59
CA GLU A 185 9.50 -1.20 -9.71
C GLU A 185 9.60 -0.54 -8.34
N ILE A 186 8.57 -0.73 -7.51
CA ILE A 186 8.56 -0.24 -6.12
C ILE A 186 9.71 -0.88 -5.34
N ALA A 187 9.81 -2.21 -5.38
CA ALA A 187 10.87 -2.94 -4.71
C ALA A 187 12.28 -2.47 -5.12
N ARG A 188 12.46 -2.19 -6.42
CA ARG A 188 13.72 -1.65 -6.95
C ARG A 188 14.01 -0.25 -6.40
N GLY A 189 13.02 0.64 -6.35
CA GLY A 189 13.16 1.98 -5.78
C GLY A 189 13.64 1.93 -4.33
N PHE A 190 12.94 1.16 -3.48
CA PHE A 190 13.34 0.97 -2.08
C PHE A 190 14.71 0.30 -1.93
N SER A 191 15.06 -0.66 -2.81
CA SER A 191 16.40 -1.29 -2.79
C SER A 191 17.52 -0.34 -3.16
N VAL A 192 17.26 0.71 -3.96
CA VAL A 192 18.24 1.75 -4.22
C VAL A 192 18.39 2.65 -3.00
N LEU A 193 17.27 3.07 -2.38
CA LEU A 193 17.28 3.89 -1.18
C LEU A 193 18.03 3.21 -0.02
N SER A 194 17.84 1.90 0.18
CA SER A 194 18.53 1.16 1.24
C SER A 194 20.05 1.01 1.06
N ARG A 195 20.58 1.38 -0.11
CA ARG A 195 22.03 1.39 -0.39
C ARG A 195 22.65 2.77 -0.19
N LEU A 196 21.84 3.80 0.06
CA LEU A 196 22.31 5.16 0.30
C LEU A 196 22.40 5.41 1.81
N PRO A 197 23.49 6.03 2.31
CA PRO A 197 23.52 6.54 3.67
C PRO A 197 22.47 7.64 3.87
N ASP A 198 21.90 7.75 5.07
CA ASP A 198 20.87 8.75 5.40
C ASP A 198 21.35 10.19 5.09
N GLU A 199 22.60 10.53 5.40
CA GLU A 199 23.18 11.84 5.07
C GLU A 199 23.19 12.15 3.56
N SER A 200 23.24 11.10 2.73
CA SER A 200 23.16 11.26 1.27
C SER A 200 21.74 11.53 0.84
N ILE A 201 20.75 10.89 1.47
CA ILE A 201 19.32 11.14 1.25
C ILE A 201 18.99 12.59 1.65
N ASP A 202 19.45 13.05 2.81
CA ASP A 202 19.23 14.43 3.28
C ASP A 202 19.84 15.49 2.36
N ARG A 203 21.01 15.21 1.79
CA ARG A 203 21.64 16.10 0.80
C ARG A 203 20.86 16.11 -0.51
N LEU A 204 20.34 14.96 -0.95
CA LEU A 204 19.50 14.88 -2.13
C LEU A 204 18.18 15.64 -1.95
N LEU A 205 17.53 15.52 -0.79
CA LEU A 205 16.31 16.26 -0.48
C LEU A 205 16.54 17.77 -0.47
N ARG A 206 17.63 18.23 0.17
CA ARG A 206 18.02 19.65 0.15
C ARG A 206 18.34 20.16 -1.25
N LEU A 207 19.05 19.36 -2.05
CA LEU A 207 19.34 19.70 -3.44
C LEU A 207 18.05 19.81 -4.24
N PHE A 208 17.16 18.83 -4.13
CA PHE A 208 15.87 18.82 -4.85
C PHE A 208 15.03 20.05 -4.48
N GLY A 209 14.94 20.39 -3.20
CA GLY A 209 14.21 21.59 -2.74
C GLY A 209 14.87 22.94 -3.09
N SER A 210 16.12 22.94 -3.57
CA SER A 210 16.82 24.16 -4.00
C SER A 210 16.70 24.45 -5.49
N LEU A 211 16.21 23.49 -6.28
CA LEU A 211 16.09 23.60 -7.73
C LEU A 211 14.71 24.14 -8.13
N PRO A 212 14.60 24.95 -9.20
CA PRO A 212 13.31 25.43 -9.69
C PRO A 212 12.39 24.26 -10.12
N GLU A 213 11.12 24.33 -9.74
CA GLU A 213 10.14 23.27 -10.03
C GLU A 213 9.97 23.02 -11.54
N GLU A 214 9.99 24.09 -12.35
CA GLU A 214 9.85 24.02 -13.81
C GLU A 214 11.04 23.29 -14.47
N ASP A 215 12.25 23.58 -14.00
CA ASP A 215 13.47 22.91 -14.48
C ASP A 215 13.45 21.41 -14.14
N LEU A 216 13.01 21.09 -12.91
CA LEU A 216 12.85 19.70 -12.46
C LEU A 216 11.82 18.96 -13.30
N ALA A 217 10.63 19.54 -13.49
CA ALA A 217 9.55 18.95 -14.27
C ALA A 217 9.99 18.69 -15.71
N THR A 218 10.54 19.71 -16.38
CA THR A 218 11.05 19.62 -17.76
C THR A 218 12.13 18.55 -17.89
N THR A 219 13.06 18.49 -16.93
CA THR A 219 14.16 17.50 -16.94
C THR A 219 13.63 16.08 -16.76
N LEU A 220 12.73 15.86 -15.80
CA LEU A 220 12.15 14.54 -15.54
C LEU A 220 11.30 14.07 -16.72
N GLU A 221 10.53 14.96 -17.34
CA GLU A 221 9.76 14.66 -18.55
C GLU A 221 10.68 14.27 -19.71
N ALA A 222 11.74 15.03 -19.95
CA ALA A 222 12.73 14.71 -20.98
C ALA A 222 13.40 13.34 -20.74
N ILE A 223 13.72 13.02 -19.47
CA ILE A 223 14.29 11.73 -19.09
C ILE A 223 13.28 10.58 -19.26
N SER A 224 11.98 10.82 -19.03
CA SER A 224 10.97 9.76 -19.10
C SER A 224 10.87 9.10 -20.48
N GLY A 225 11.21 9.84 -21.55
CA GLY A 225 11.20 9.34 -22.93
C GLY A 225 12.49 8.66 -23.40
N VAL A 226 13.55 8.62 -22.58
CA VAL A 226 14.85 8.10 -23.04
C VAL A 226 14.95 6.57 -22.91
N SER A 227 15.59 5.94 -23.88
CA SER A 227 15.86 4.49 -23.81
C SER A 227 16.75 4.12 -22.60
N PRO A 228 16.64 2.90 -22.05
CA PRO A 228 17.48 2.45 -20.93
C PRO A 228 18.99 2.59 -21.18
N ARG A 229 19.43 2.45 -22.43
CA ARG A 229 20.83 2.63 -22.82
C ARG A 229 21.29 4.07 -22.67
N VAL A 230 20.44 5.03 -23.02
CA VAL A 230 20.71 6.46 -22.87
C VAL A 230 20.66 6.86 -21.40
N ALA A 231 19.65 6.41 -20.65
CA ALA A 231 19.55 6.65 -19.21
C ALA A 231 20.83 6.21 -18.47
N ARG A 232 21.35 5.02 -18.77
CA ARG A 232 22.61 4.53 -18.18
C ARG A 232 23.81 5.41 -18.52
N ARG A 233 23.89 5.94 -19.75
CA ARG A 233 24.96 6.87 -20.15
C ARG A 233 24.87 8.18 -19.38
N VAL A 234 23.65 8.74 -19.22
CA VAL A 234 23.40 9.95 -18.44
C VAL A 234 23.81 9.76 -16.99
N LEU A 235 23.37 8.67 -16.35
CA LEU A 235 23.73 8.35 -14.96
C LEU A 235 25.25 8.21 -14.77
N ASN A 236 25.93 7.52 -15.70
CA ASN A 236 27.38 7.39 -15.67
C ASN A 236 28.10 8.73 -15.86
N ALA A 237 27.58 9.61 -16.73
CA ALA A 237 28.12 10.94 -16.93
C ALA A 237 27.92 11.84 -15.70
N ALA A 238 26.70 11.86 -15.14
CA ALA A 238 26.39 12.59 -13.92
C ALA A 238 27.28 12.14 -12.76
N GLY A 239 27.48 10.83 -12.58
CA GLY A 239 28.39 10.29 -11.57
C GLY A 239 29.86 10.65 -11.76
N ARG A 240 30.29 11.00 -12.98
CA ARG A 240 31.64 11.55 -13.23
C ARG A 240 31.70 13.04 -12.90
N VAL A 241 30.72 13.83 -13.35
CA VAL A 241 30.64 15.27 -13.08
C VAL A 241 30.54 15.54 -11.58
N ALA A 242 29.71 14.80 -10.86
CA ALA A 242 29.54 14.93 -9.41
C ALA A 242 30.76 14.49 -8.58
N ARG A 243 31.78 13.88 -9.20
CA ARG A 243 33.08 13.60 -8.57
C ARG A 243 34.10 14.70 -8.84
N ILE A 244 33.89 15.52 -9.87
CA ILE A 244 34.77 16.64 -10.23
C ILE A 244 34.36 17.91 -9.47
N GLY A 245 33.07 18.09 -9.19
CA GLY A 245 32.54 19.24 -8.44
C GLY A 245 32.52 19.08 -6.92
N ARG A 246 33.13 18.03 -6.37
CA ARG A 246 33.36 17.83 -4.93
C ARG A 246 34.82 18.07 -4.62
#